data_AF-F8CM14-F1
#
_entry.id   AF-F8CM14-F1
#
_cell.length_a   1.000
_cell.length_b   1.000
_cell.length_c   1.000
_cell.angle_alpha   90.00
_cell.angle_beta   90.00
_cell.angle_gamma   90.00
#
_symmetry.space_group_name_H-M   'P 1'
#
loop_
_entity.id
_entity.type
_entity.pdbx_description
1 polymer ?
#
loop_
_entity_poly.entity_id
_entity_poly.type
_entity_poly.pdbx_seq_one_letter_code
_entity_poly.pdbx_strand_id
1 'polypeptide(L)'
;MRRLLAAVLCVAAVLAACDDDSTPPPASPPPHTETYPDAGTRPDAGTQEPWACQRSTTVHNAPLSLLTRLQLEMSRATSPMQRTEAIDRFVAQVEEQGGRPLVSDAQAGRPRVAFFVRGEAGRDTFVAGDFNGWSATATPLVQVRDTDLYVAEVEVPRTGPQPYKLVKGGEFVADPGARHVAWDNLNRYDVGQFNSLVYPGLQDAAKGRLTAWYGVPATALGDARDVFVYTPAAYDGPECPALPVMYLHDGNESLTRESFAEAADSHYAARPRDAAVLVFIALPDQAVRLAQYTFPPARAPDWPTPRGDDYLAFIRDDLMPRVEAAWRVKTGPQETGIAGASLGGLMSVYAGFQMPETFGFVGTQSGTLFWPHDGEVDRDDGNAMVVRAGQEPVVPVRFYVDHGSPVAGCTRDGEEGGDDCQSNLQFVEALRGRGYSVAHWNEPGAEHDWFFWKRRLPKLLCSFRNADPAVCGL
;
A
#
# COMPACT_ATOMS: atom_id res chain seq x y z
N MET A 1 72.79 -18.89 34.00
CA MET A 1 71.75 -17.91 33.62
C MET A 1 70.44 -18.36 34.25
N ARG A 2 69.74 -17.44 34.91
CA ARG A 2 68.62 -17.68 35.83
C ARG A 2 67.32 -18.07 35.09
N ARG A 3 66.64 -19.08 35.66
CA ARG A 3 65.17 -19.35 35.73
C ARG A 3 64.47 -19.70 34.40
N LEU A 4 63.98 -20.92 34.16
CA LEU A 4 62.90 -21.73 34.78
C LEU A 4 61.49 -21.10 34.72
N LEU A 5 60.58 -21.90 34.14
CA LEU A 5 59.13 -22.03 34.30
C LEU A 5 58.21 -20.87 33.83
N ALA A 6 57.50 -21.12 32.72
CA ALA A 6 56.02 -21.10 32.61
C ALA A 6 55.61 -21.18 31.13
N ALA A 7 55.45 -22.39 30.59
CA ALA A 7 54.97 -22.59 29.21
C ALA A 7 54.16 -23.89 29.09
N VAL A 8 53.20 -24.10 29.99
CA VAL A 8 52.10 -25.06 29.84
C VAL A 8 50.94 -24.56 30.71
N LEU A 9 50.06 -23.69 30.17
CA LEU A 9 48.69 -23.40 30.66
C LEU A 9 48.15 -22.13 29.94
N CYS A 10 47.68 -22.28 28.71
CA CYS A 10 46.64 -21.44 28.10
C CYS A 10 46.31 -21.96 26.69
N VAL A 11 45.57 -23.06 26.62
CA VAL A 11 44.87 -23.51 25.39
C VAL A 11 43.37 -23.62 25.68
N ALA A 12 42.84 -22.79 26.58
CA ALA A 12 41.43 -22.84 26.98
C ALA A 12 40.78 -21.44 27.11
N ALA A 13 41.23 -20.45 26.34
CA ALA A 13 40.68 -19.08 26.40
C ALA A 13 40.73 -18.35 25.05
N VAL A 14 40.37 -19.02 23.94
CA VAL A 14 40.26 -18.38 22.60
C VAL A 14 38.92 -18.75 21.92
N LEU A 15 37.81 -18.64 22.66
CA LEU A 15 36.44 -18.78 22.11
C LEU A 15 35.43 -17.81 22.76
N ALA A 16 35.89 -16.70 23.34
CA ALA A 16 35.01 -15.67 23.90
C ALA A 16 35.66 -14.29 23.75
N ALA A 17 35.53 -13.69 22.57
CA ALA A 17 35.72 -12.25 22.33
C ALA A 17 35.51 -11.94 20.83
N CYS A 18 34.25 -11.92 20.38
CA CYS A 18 33.79 -11.22 19.18
C CYS A 18 32.32 -10.86 19.42
N ASP A 19 32.05 -10.10 20.47
CA ASP A 19 30.80 -9.37 20.70
C ASP A 19 31.22 -7.98 21.16
N ASP A 20 31.26 -7.04 20.22
CA ASP A 20 31.05 -5.60 20.44
C ASP A 20 31.18 -4.91 19.08
N ASP A 21 30.21 -5.16 18.19
CA ASP A 21 29.87 -4.23 17.12
C ASP A 21 28.56 -3.54 17.53
N SER A 22 28.67 -2.67 18.52
CA SER A 22 27.59 -1.78 18.94
C SER A 22 27.51 -0.57 18.00
N THR A 23 27.31 -0.85 16.71
CA THR A 23 26.68 0.13 15.84
C THR A 23 25.16 -0.03 16.03
N PRO A 24 24.47 0.97 16.62
CA PRO A 24 23.01 0.91 16.66
C PRO A 24 22.51 0.79 15.22
N PRO A 25 21.48 -0.03 14.95
CA PRO A 25 20.86 -0.05 13.63
C PRO A 25 20.50 1.40 13.25
N PRO A 26 20.64 1.80 11.97
CA PRO A 26 20.18 3.11 11.53
C PRO A 26 18.75 3.27 12.04
N ALA A 27 18.48 4.39 12.72
CA ALA A 27 17.15 4.69 13.21
C ALA A 27 16.17 4.51 12.04
N SER A 28 15.14 3.69 12.24
CA SER A 28 14.06 3.56 11.27
C SER A 28 13.59 4.97 10.90
N PRO A 29 13.35 5.26 9.61
CA PRO A 29 12.70 6.51 9.25
C PRO A 29 11.41 6.63 10.08
N PRO A 30 11.04 7.84 10.54
CA PRO A 30 9.84 8.00 11.33
C PRO A 30 8.67 7.37 10.56
N PRO A 31 7.77 6.65 11.25
CA PRO A 31 6.60 6.09 10.60
C PRO A 31 5.88 7.22 9.86
N HIS A 32 5.19 6.89 8.76
CA HIS A 32 4.33 7.83 8.02
C HIS A 32 3.27 8.53 8.94
N THR A 33 3.17 8.13 10.21
CA THR A 33 2.31 8.67 11.25
C THR A 33 2.86 9.82 12.08
N GLU A 34 4.17 10.13 12.10
CA GLU A 34 4.66 11.33 12.82
C GLU A 34 4.27 12.65 12.11
N THR A 35 3.64 12.54 10.94
CA THR A 35 3.16 13.66 10.12
C THR A 35 1.66 13.67 9.88
N TYR A 36 0.84 13.34 10.88
CA TYR A 36 -0.54 13.83 10.92
C TYR A 36 -0.64 15.05 11.86
N PRO A 37 -0.02 16.22 11.56
CA PRO A 37 -0.48 17.45 12.18
C PRO A 37 -1.92 17.65 11.68
N ASP A 38 -2.89 17.78 12.59
CA ASP A 38 -4.31 18.10 12.34
C ASP A 38 -4.64 18.25 10.85
N ALA A 39 -4.67 17.13 10.13
CA ALA A 39 -5.10 17.12 8.75
C ALA A 39 -6.62 17.14 8.88
N GLY A 40 -7.15 18.34 9.14
CA GLY A 40 -8.55 18.60 9.40
C GLY A 40 -9.39 17.71 8.50
N THR A 41 -10.33 16.99 9.11
CA THR A 41 -11.23 16.01 8.48
C THR A 41 -11.34 16.21 6.97
N ARG A 42 -10.57 15.42 6.22
CA ARG A 42 -10.54 15.50 4.75
C ARG A 42 -11.92 15.10 4.23
N PRO A 43 -12.64 15.97 3.49
CA PRO A 43 -13.94 15.64 2.94
C PRO A 43 -13.78 14.77 1.70
N ASP A 44 -13.22 13.56 1.84
CA ASP A 44 -13.02 12.63 0.72
C ASP A 44 -14.23 11.70 0.59
N ALA A 45 -15.38 12.27 0.25
CA ALA A 45 -16.44 11.57 -0.46
C ALA A 45 -16.59 12.22 -1.83
N GLY A 46 -15.53 12.16 -2.62
CA GLY A 46 -15.50 12.69 -3.97
C GLY A 46 -16.45 11.91 -4.87
N THR A 47 -17.16 12.65 -5.72
CA THR A 47 -17.76 12.12 -6.95
C THR A 47 -16.73 11.29 -7.72
N GLN A 48 -17.19 10.27 -8.46
CA GLN A 48 -16.37 9.45 -9.35
C GLN A 48 -15.27 10.28 -10.03
N GLU A 49 -14.02 9.78 -10.05
CA GLU A 49 -12.87 10.51 -10.60
C GLU A 49 -13.26 11.26 -11.90
N PRO A 50 -13.18 12.60 -11.94
CA PRO A 50 -13.69 13.42 -13.06
C PRO A 50 -13.10 13.05 -14.43
N TRP A 51 -12.02 12.27 -14.45
CA TRP A 51 -11.21 11.91 -15.61
C TRP A 51 -11.36 10.44 -16.03
N ALA A 52 -12.24 9.68 -15.36
CA ALA A 52 -12.44 8.27 -15.67
C ALA A 52 -12.73 8.10 -17.18
N CYS A 53 -12.08 7.13 -17.81
CA CYS A 53 -12.31 6.74 -19.22
C CYS A 53 -11.78 7.72 -20.29
N GLN A 54 -10.80 8.56 -19.94
CA GLN A 54 -10.17 9.50 -20.87
C GLN A 54 -8.63 9.42 -20.87
N ARG A 55 -8.09 8.20 -20.70
CA ARG A 55 -6.65 7.92 -20.40
C ARG A 55 -5.64 8.70 -21.24
N SER A 56 -5.83 8.74 -22.56
CA SER A 56 -4.84 9.29 -23.50
C SER A 56 -4.88 10.81 -23.66
N THR A 57 -5.92 11.46 -23.13
CA THR A 57 -6.16 12.90 -23.34
C THR A 57 -6.15 13.72 -22.05
N THR A 58 -6.18 13.08 -20.88
CA THR A 58 -6.45 13.77 -19.64
C THR A 58 -5.23 13.85 -18.73
N VAL A 59 -5.04 15.04 -18.16
CA VAL A 59 -4.14 15.29 -17.04
C VAL A 59 -4.86 14.79 -15.79
N HIS A 60 -4.28 13.83 -15.06
CA HIS A 60 -4.85 13.36 -13.79
C HIS A 60 -4.52 14.28 -12.60
N ASN A 61 -3.73 15.32 -12.84
CA ASN A 61 -3.38 16.36 -11.88
C ASN A 61 -4.33 17.56 -12.03
N ALA A 62 -4.43 18.38 -10.97
CA ALA A 62 -5.28 19.56 -10.98
C ALA A 62 -4.88 20.58 -12.06
N PRO A 63 -5.85 21.28 -12.68
CA PRO A 63 -5.54 22.21 -13.75
C PRO A 63 -4.92 23.50 -13.22
N LEU A 64 -3.85 23.99 -13.86
CA LEU A 64 -3.13 25.22 -13.49
C LEU A 64 -4.02 26.47 -13.49
N SER A 65 -5.18 26.43 -14.16
CA SER A 65 -6.19 27.48 -14.08
C SER A 65 -6.68 27.78 -12.66
N LEU A 66 -6.58 26.82 -11.73
CA LEU A 66 -6.91 27.05 -10.31
C LEU A 66 -5.94 28.04 -9.67
N LEU A 67 -4.64 27.94 -9.96
CA LEU A 67 -3.65 28.90 -9.48
C LEU A 67 -3.88 30.28 -10.09
N THR A 68 -4.26 30.33 -11.37
CA THR A 68 -4.61 31.59 -12.04
C THR A 68 -5.83 32.26 -11.39
N ARG A 69 -6.84 31.47 -11.01
CA ARG A 69 -8.03 31.96 -10.28
C ARG A 69 -7.66 32.47 -8.89
N LEU A 70 -6.81 31.74 -8.16
CA LEU A 70 -6.31 32.17 -6.86
C LEU A 70 -5.60 33.54 -6.96
N GLN A 71 -4.70 33.70 -7.93
CA GLN A 71 -3.99 34.97 -8.15
C GLN A 71 -4.96 36.14 -8.39
N LEU A 72 -6.04 35.91 -9.14
CA LEU A 72 -7.09 36.91 -9.36
C LEU A 72 -7.85 37.24 -8.07
N GLU A 73 -8.22 36.24 -7.26
CA GLU A 73 -8.85 36.46 -5.95
C GLU A 73 -7.91 37.24 -5.01
N MET A 74 -6.63 36.89 -4.95
CA MET A 74 -5.61 37.61 -4.17
C MET A 74 -5.46 39.07 -4.58
N SER A 75 -5.60 39.38 -5.87
CA SER A 75 -5.53 40.77 -6.37
C SER A 75 -6.72 41.64 -5.93
N ARG A 76 -7.84 40.99 -5.59
CA ARG A 76 -9.08 41.65 -5.13
C ARG A 76 -9.23 41.64 -3.62
N ALA A 77 -8.51 40.76 -2.93
CA ALA A 77 -8.56 40.62 -1.49
C ALA A 77 -7.99 41.85 -0.77
N THR A 78 -8.83 42.49 0.04
CA THR A 78 -8.50 43.70 0.81
C THR A 78 -8.17 43.40 2.28
N SER A 79 -8.33 42.17 2.75
CA SER A 79 -8.01 41.76 4.12
C SER A 79 -7.25 40.43 4.18
N PRO A 80 -6.48 40.16 5.26
CA PRO A 80 -5.84 38.87 5.48
C PRO A 80 -6.82 37.70 5.48
N MET A 81 -8.00 37.87 6.09
CA MET A 81 -9.04 36.83 6.16
C MET A 81 -9.51 36.39 4.76
N GLN A 82 -9.75 37.34 3.85
CA GLN A 82 -10.12 37.03 2.48
C GLN A 82 -9.02 36.26 1.73
N ARG A 83 -7.75 36.52 2.05
CA ARG A 83 -6.61 35.80 1.46
C ARG A 83 -6.57 34.37 1.95
N THR A 84 -6.72 34.15 3.26
CA THR A 84 -6.79 32.82 3.86
C THR A 84 -7.94 32.00 3.26
N GLU A 85 -9.15 32.55 3.21
CA GLU A 85 -10.32 31.84 2.65
C GLU A 85 -10.15 31.46 1.18
N ALA A 86 -9.50 32.31 0.38
CA ALA A 86 -9.23 32.02 -1.02
C ALA A 86 -8.15 30.94 -1.19
N ILE A 87 -7.14 30.90 -0.31
CA ILE A 87 -6.16 29.80 -0.27
C ILE A 87 -6.84 28.50 0.17
N ASP A 88 -7.69 28.53 1.19
CA ASP A 88 -8.43 27.34 1.66
C ASP A 88 -9.27 26.76 0.52
N ARG A 89 -10.03 27.60 -0.20
CA ARG A 89 -10.79 27.19 -1.39
C ARG A 89 -9.90 26.64 -2.49
N PHE A 90 -8.76 27.28 -2.76
CA PHE A 90 -7.81 26.82 -3.78
C PHE A 90 -7.29 25.42 -3.45
N VAL A 91 -6.87 25.18 -2.20
CA VAL A 91 -6.35 23.88 -1.75
C VAL A 91 -7.43 22.81 -1.89
N ALA A 92 -8.65 23.07 -1.40
CA ALA A 92 -9.77 22.14 -1.53
C ALA A 92 -10.08 21.81 -2.99
N GLN A 93 -10.14 22.82 -3.87
CA GLN A 93 -10.37 22.62 -5.30
C GLN A 93 -9.27 21.82 -5.99
N VAL A 94 -8.00 21.99 -5.58
CA VAL A 94 -6.89 21.18 -6.08
C VAL A 94 -7.06 19.73 -5.65
N GLU A 95 -7.36 19.49 -4.37
CA GLU A 95 -7.53 18.14 -3.82
C GLU A 95 -8.68 17.38 -4.46
N GLU A 96 -9.81 18.06 -4.73
CA GLU A 96 -10.96 17.53 -5.47
C GLU A 96 -10.64 17.25 -6.95
N GLN A 97 -9.73 18.01 -7.55
CA GLN A 97 -9.42 17.95 -8.98
C GLN A 97 -8.10 17.23 -9.29
N GLY A 98 -7.74 16.20 -8.51
CA GLY A 98 -6.63 15.30 -8.85
C GLY A 98 -5.33 15.61 -8.11
N GLY A 99 -5.36 16.56 -7.19
CA GLY A 99 -4.27 16.88 -6.28
C GLY A 99 -3.09 17.56 -6.97
N ARG A 100 -1.94 17.50 -6.28
CA ARG A 100 -0.70 18.17 -6.66
C ARG A 100 0.17 17.29 -7.58
N PRO A 101 1.06 17.89 -8.38
CA PRO A 101 1.15 19.33 -8.66
C PRO A 101 0.03 19.77 -9.61
N LEU A 102 -0.07 21.07 -9.93
CA LEU A 102 -0.99 21.55 -10.97
C LEU A 102 -0.31 21.54 -12.34
N VAL A 103 -1.04 21.23 -13.40
CA VAL A 103 -0.50 21.17 -14.77
C VAL A 103 -1.32 22.06 -15.71
N SER A 104 -0.65 22.80 -16.59
CA SER A 104 -1.30 23.60 -17.64
C SER A 104 -1.89 22.71 -18.73
N ASP A 105 -2.36 23.32 -19.83
CA ASP A 105 -2.81 22.56 -21.01
C ASP A 105 -1.74 21.55 -21.46
N ALA A 106 -2.08 20.26 -21.30
CA ALA A 106 -1.21 19.13 -21.64
C ALA A 106 -1.00 18.97 -23.15
N GLN A 107 -1.68 19.74 -23.99
CA GLN A 107 -1.40 19.76 -25.43
C GLN A 107 -0.15 20.59 -25.77
N ALA A 108 0.31 21.46 -24.88
CA ALA A 108 1.57 22.19 -25.06
C ALA A 108 2.76 21.22 -25.10
N GLY A 109 3.75 21.47 -25.97
CA GLY A 109 4.97 20.64 -26.04
C GLY A 109 5.78 20.66 -24.74
N ARG A 110 5.64 21.73 -23.95
CA ARG A 110 6.19 21.89 -22.60
C ARG A 110 5.13 22.50 -21.69
N PRO A 111 4.26 21.71 -21.05
CA PRO A 111 3.30 22.23 -20.09
C PRO A 111 4.01 22.88 -18.89
N ARG A 112 3.40 23.93 -18.36
CA ARG A 112 3.80 24.50 -17.07
C ARG A 112 3.24 23.64 -15.94
N VAL A 113 4.05 23.43 -14.92
CA VAL A 113 3.70 22.67 -13.72
C VAL A 113 3.92 23.56 -12.52
N ALA A 114 2.93 23.67 -11.64
CA ALA A 114 3.03 24.40 -10.38
C ALA A 114 2.99 23.46 -9.19
N PHE A 115 4.02 23.51 -8.38
CA PHE A 115 4.11 22.85 -7.09
C PHE A 115 3.81 23.85 -5.99
N PHE A 116 3.18 23.41 -4.90
CA PHE A 116 2.95 24.29 -3.77
C PHE A 116 2.96 23.58 -2.43
N VAL A 117 3.34 24.33 -1.40
CA VAL A 117 3.29 23.96 0.01
C VAL A 117 2.66 25.10 0.79
N ARG A 118 1.98 24.78 1.89
CA ARG A 118 1.37 25.75 2.80
C ARG A 118 2.04 25.73 4.16
N GLY A 119 2.05 26.87 4.84
CA GLY A 119 2.58 27.06 6.18
C GLY A 119 4.07 27.38 6.20
N GLU A 120 4.60 27.58 7.41
CA GLU A 120 6.01 27.93 7.66
C GLU A 120 7.00 26.90 7.07
N ALA A 121 6.57 25.65 6.92
CA ALA A 121 7.33 24.60 6.26
C ALA A 121 7.78 24.96 4.83
N GLY A 122 7.09 25.88 4.16
CA GLY A 122 7.41 26.29 2.79
C GLY A 122 8.66 27.15 2.61
N ARG A 123 9.19 27.80 3.67
CA ARG A 123 10.30 28.78 3.55
C ARG A 123 11.58 28.24 2.93
N ASP A 124 11.97 27.03 3.34
CA ASP A 124 13.18 26.35 2.90
C ASP A 124 12.84 25.07 2.12
N THR A 125 11.71 25.11 1.39
CA THR A 125 11.28 24.00 0.54
C THR A 125 11.70 24.22 -0.90
N PHE A 126 12.18 23.15 -1.53
CA PHE A 126 12.47 23.08 -2.95
C PHE A 126 11.70 21.91 -3.59
N VAL A 127 11.72 21.83 -4.91
CA VAL A 127 11.28 20.65 -5.66
C VAL A 127 12.45 20.06 -6.42
N ALA A 128 12.60 18.75 -6.33
CA ALA A 128 13.58 17.98 -7.08
C ALA A 128 12.87 16.90 -7.92
N GLY A 129 13.27 16.74 -9.17
CA GLY A 129 12.73 15.71 -10.06
C GLY A 129 13.50 15.64 -11.37
N ASP A 130 13.05 14.79 -12.29
CA ASP A 130 13.74 14.58 -13.57
C ASP A 130 13.97 15.89 -14.36
N PHE A 131 13.01 16.81 -14.30
CA PHE A 131 13.06 18.10 -15.00
C PHE A 131 14.17 19.04 -14.52
N ASN A 132 14.77 18.81 -13.35
CA ASN A 132 15.92 19.57 -12.85
C ASN A 132 17.10 18.69 -12.43
N GLY A 133 17.12 17.43 -12.87
CA GLY A 133 18.19 16.48 -12.55
C GLY A 133 18.28 16.15 -11.06
N TRP A 134 17.15 16.13 -10.35
CA TRP A 134 17.07 15.85 -8.91
C TRP A 134 17.89 16.79 -8.01
N SER A 135 18.10 18.04 -8.46
CA SER A 135 18.81 19.02 -7.66
C SER A 135 17.99 19.45 -6.45
N ALA A 136 18.58 19.30 -5.26
CA ALA A 136 17.97 19.66 -3.99
C ALA A 136 17.70 21.17 -3.80
N THR A 137 18.28 22.02 -4.64
CA THR A 137 18.27 23.48 -4.46
C THR A 137 17.91 24.27 -5.71
N ALA A 138 17.81 23.64 -6.89
CA ALA A 138 17.63 24.36 -8.15
C ALA A 138 16.24 25.00 -8.31
N THR A 139 15.22 24.52 -7.59
CA THR A 139 13.84 24.97 -7.76
C THR A 139 13.21 25.30 -6.41
N PRO A 140 13.51 26.50 -5.84
CA PRO A 140 12.92 26.92 -4.58
C PRO A 140 11.43 27.25 -4.74
N LEU A 141 10.62 26.93 -3.72
CA LEU A 141 9.27 27.47 -3.62
C LEU A 141 9.35 28.91 -3.09
N VAL A 142 8.65 29.82 -3.75
CA VAL A 142 8.62 31.24 -3.41
C VAL A 142 7.30 31.57 -2.72
N GLN A 143 7.37 32.30 -1.61
CA GLN A 143 6.18 32.73 -0.89
C GLN A 143 5.31 33.62 -1.77
N VAL A 144 4.03 33.28 -1.87
CA VAL A 144 3.01 34.17 -2.40
C VAL A 144 2.82 35.29 -1.38
N ARG A 145 3.08 36.52 -1.83
CA ARG A 145 3.16 37.71 -0.97
C ARG A 145 2.00 37.82 0.02
N ASP A 146 2.35 38.04 1.30
CA ASP A 146 1.42 38.23 2.42
C ASP A 146 0.49 37.03 2.66
N THR A 147 0.98 35.81 2.40
CA THR A 147 0.25 34.54 2.62
C THR A 147 1.16 33.46 3.18
N ASP A 148 0.58 32.33 3.58
CA ASP A 148 1.30 31.12 3.98
C ASP A 148 1.49 30.12 2.81
N LEU A 149 1.20 30.53 1.57
CA LEU A 149 1.36 29.69 0.39
C LEU A 149 2.71 29.92 -0.28
N TYR A 150 3.41 28.84 -0.63
CA TYR A 150 4.69 28.86 -1.33
C TYR A 150 4.54 28.09 -2.64
N VAL A 151 5.00 28.65 -3.75
CA VAL A 151 4.79 28.09 -5.09
C VAL A 151 6.11 28.04 -5.87
N ALA A 152 6.32 26.95 -6.61
CA ALA A 152 7.33 26.86 -7.65
C ALA A 152 6.66 26.49 -8.98
N GLU A 153 7.04 27.17 -10.08
CA GLU A 153 6.58 26.84 -11.42
C GLU A 153 7.77 26.41 -12.28
N VAL A 154 7.60 25.33 -13.05
CA VAL A 154 8.60 24.84 -14.02
C VAL A 154 7.92 24.46 -15.33
N GLU A 155 8.70 24.41 -16.42
CA GLU A 155 8.25 23.84 -17.70
C GLU A 155 8.87 22.46 -17.90
N VAL A 156 8.02 21.43 -17.89
CA VAL A 156 8.46 20.04 -18.07
C VAL A 156 8.22 19.57 -19.51
N PRO A 157 9.03 18.66 -20.06
CA PRO A 157 8.73 18.01 -21.33
C PRO A 157 7.38 17.28 -21.29
N ARG A 158 6.60 17.36 -22.37
CA ARG A 158 5.38 16.57 -22.53
C ARG A 158 5.70 15.09 -22.81
N THR A 159 5.98 14.34 -21.76
CA THR A 159 6.34 12.91 -21.79
C THR A 159 5.40 12.08 -20.92
N GLY A 160 5.80 10.83 -20.65
CA GLY A 160 5.29 9.99 -19.57
C GLY A 160 5.28 10.67 -18.19
N PRO A 161 4.71 9.99 -17.18
CA PRO A 161 4.73 10.47 -15.80
C PRO A 161 6.17 10.77 -15.37
N GLN A 162 6.40 11.92 -14.74
CA GLN A 162 7.72 12.30 -14.22
C GLN A 162 7.72 12.27 -12.69
N PRO A 163 8.67 11.57 -12.06
CA PRO A 163 8.81 11.55 -10.61
C PRO A 163 9.40 12.86 -10.08
N TYR A 164 8.95 13.24 -8.88
CA TYR A 164 9.51 14.33 -8.10
C TYR A 164 9.36 14.07 -6.59
N LYS A 165 10.13 14.81 -5.80
CA LYS A 165 9.99 14.95 -4.35
C LYS A 165 10.11 16.42 -3.96
N LEU A 166 9.53 16.76 -2.81
CA LEU A 166 9.84 18.01 -2.12
C LEU A 166 11.18 17.82 -1.41
N VAL A 167 11.93 18.91 -1.25
CA VAL A 167 13.17 18.90 -0.46
C VAL A 167 13.02 19.90 0.66
N LYS A 168 13.09 19.42 1.92
CA LYS A 168 12.92 20.22 3.13
C LYS A 168 14.14 20.05 4.02
N GLY A 169 14.87 21.13 4.30
CA GLY A 169 16.09 21.04 5.11
C GLY A 169 17.16 20.11 4.52
N GLY A 170 17.13 19.86 3.21
CA GLY A 170 18.00 18.90 2.52
C GLY A 170 17.44 17.47 2.42
N GLU A 171 16.35 17.15 3.10
CA GLU A 171 15.71 15.84 3.05
C GLU A 171 14.67 15.75 1.93
N PHE A 172 14.70 14.65 1.19
CA PHE A 172 13.75 14.36 0.13
C PHE A 172 12.51 13.70 0.72
N VAL A 173 11.35 14.35 0.56
CA VAL A 173 10.07 13.87 1.09
C VAL A 173 9.02 13.85 -0.02
N ALA A 174 8.12 12.87 0.04
CA ALA A 174 6.96 12.85 -0.85
C ALA A 174 6.11 14.12 -0.66
N ASP A 175 5.45 14.57 -1.73
CA ASP A 175 4.45 15.63 -1.63
C ASP A 175 3.17 15.05 -1.02
N PRO A 176 2.76 15.48 0.20
CA PRO A 176 1.58 14.93 0.86
C PRO A 176 0.27 15.27 0.15
N GLY A 177 0.28 16.24 -0.77
CA GLY A 177 -0.86 16.58 -1.62
C GLY A 177 -0.83 15.89 -2.99
N ALA A 178 0.21 15.12 -3.31
CA ALA A 178 0.25 14.35 -4.54
C ALA A 178 -0.68 13.15 -4.45
N ARG A 179 -1.63 13.06 -5.40
CA ARG A 179 -2.54 11.92 -5.50
C ARG A 179 -1.92 10.76 -6.27
N HIS A 180 -0.89 10.99 -7.08
CA HIS A 180 -0.31 9.93 -7.90
C HIS A 180 1.12 9.66 -7.49
N VAL A 181 1.44 8.38 -7.34
CA VAL A 181 2.70 7.94 -6.75
C VAL A 181 3.27 6.72 -7.45
N ALA A 182 4.58 6.54 -7.33
CA ALA A 182 5.27 5.30 -7.67
C ALA A 182 6.34 5.04 -6.61
N TRP A 183 6.60 3.77 -6.29
CA TRP A 183 7.71 3.42 -5.39
C TRP A 183 9.03 3.95 -5.96
N ASP A 184 9.90 4.49 -5.10
CA ASP A 184 11.16 5.09 -5.51
C ASP A 184 12.30 4.09 -5.76
N ASN A 185 12.09 2.81 -5.43
CA ASN A 185 13.02 1.71 -5.67
C ASN A 185 14.39 1.87 -4.96
N LEU A 186 14.46 2.67 -3.88
CA LEU A 186 15.72 2.93 -3.17
C LEU A 186 16.00 1.94 -2.04
N ASN A 187 14.97 1.46 -1.34
CA ASN A 187 15.11 0.51 -0.24
C ASN A 187 13.99 -0.51 -0.26
N ARG A 188 14.34 -1.80 -0.39
CA ARG A 188 13.41 -2.93 -0.30
C ARG A 188 13.40 -3.64 1.05
N TYR A 189 14.37 -3.36 1.91
CA TYR A 189 14.55 -4.04 3.19
C TYR A 189 13.75 -3.37 4.33
N ASP A 190 13.20 -2.19 4.07
CA ASP A 190 12.26 -1.51 4.95
C ASP A 190 11.04 -1.04 4.14
N VAL A 191 10.06 -0.44 4.80
CA VAL A 191 9.01 0.31 4.11
C VAL A 191 9.67 1.49 3.41
N GLY A 192 9.85 1.37 2.10
CA GLY A 192 10.44 2.40 1.25
C GLY A 192 9.54 3.63 1.10
N GLN A 193 10.00 4.62 0.34
CA GLN A 193 9.22 5.83 0.08
C GLN A 193 8.65 5.85 -1.34
N PHE A 194 7.65 6.70 -1.53
CA PHE A 194 7.09 6.98 -2.84
C PHE A 194 7.71 8.24 -3.44
N ASN A 195 7.94 8.20 -4.75
CA ASN A 195 7.99 9.39 -5.57
C ASN A 195 6.57 9.88 -5.85
N SER A 196 6.38 11.19 -5.80
CA SER A 196 5.18 11.85 -6.30
C SER A 196 5.29 11.98 -7.82
N LEU A 197 4.16 11.90 -8.54
CA LEU A 197 4.14 11.92 -10.00
C LEU A 197 3.43 13.15 -10.55
N VAL A 198 4.05 13.78 -11.55
CA VAL A 198 3.38 14.71 -12.46
C VAL A 198 3.07 14.01 -13.79
N TYR A 199 1.87 14.25 -14.32
CA TYR A 199 1.41 13.75 -15.62
C TYR A 199 1.34 14.91 -16.63
N PRO A 200 2.44 15.21 -17.36
CA PRO A 200 2.49 16.37 -18.24
C PRO A 200 1.75 16.17 -19.58
N GLY A 201 1.35 14.96 -19.94
CA GLY A 201 0.35 14.80 -21.00
C GLY A 201 0.46 13.60 -21.93
N LEU A 202 1.53 12.80 -21.89
CA LEU A 202 1.54 11.50 -22.55
C LEU A 202 1.48 10.42 -21.47
N GLN A 203 0.48 9.55 -21.53
CA GLN A 203 0.41 8.40 -20.64
C GLN A 203 0.60 7.13 -21.44
N ASP A 204 1.29 6.17 -20.85
CA ASP A 204 1.31 4.82 -21.39
C ASP A 204 -0.08 4.20 -21.18
N ALA A 205 -0.77 3.96 -22.30
CA ALA A 205 -2.10 3.37 -22.30
C ALA A 205 -2.09 1.89 -21.86
N ALA A 206 -0.91 1.25 -21.80
CA ALA A 206 -0.73 -0.14 -21.41
C ALA A 206 -0.36 -0.34 -19.94
N LYS A 207 -0.07 0.74 -19.19
CA LYS A 207 0.27 0.67 -17.76
C LYS A 207 -0.95 0.92 -16.88
N GLY A 208 -0.89 0.61 -15.59
CA GLY A 208 -1.88 1.02 -14.61
C GLY A 208 -1.55 2.38 -14.01
N ARG A 209 -2.33 2.82 -13.03
CA ARG A 209 -2.07 4.03 -12.23
C ARG A 209 -2.32 3.74 -10.76
N LEU A 210 -1.40 4.18 -9.92
CA LEU A 210 -1.51 4.10 -8.47
C LEU A 210 -1.87 5.48 -7.90
N THR A 211 -3.03 5.55 -7.23
CA THR A 211 -3.55 6.78 -6.64
C THR A 211 -3.58 6.68 -5.12
N ALA A 212 -2.90 7.59 -4.43
CA ALA A 212 -2.78 7.66 -3.00
C ALA A 212 -3.90 8.49 -2.36
N TRP A 213 -4.51 7.93 -1.33
CA TRP A 213 -5.43 8.55 -0.40
C TRP A 213 -4.79 8.52 0.99
N TYR A 214 -4.19 9.65 1.38
CA TYR A 214 -3.57 9.76 2.69
C TYR A 214 -4.61 10.11 3.76
N GLY A 215 -4.49 9.51 4.94
CA GLY A 215 -5.34 9.82 6.10
C GLY A 215 -6.84 9.55 5.90
N VAL A 216 -7.21 8.44 5.26
CA VAL A 216 -8.60 7.97 5.17
C VAL A 216 -9.12 7.67 6.59
N PRO A 217 -10.21 8.31 7.05
CA PRO A 217 -10.72 8.07 8.40
C PRO A 217 -11.06 6.60 8.65
N ALA A 218 -10.63 6.08 9.80
CA ALA A 218 -10.95 4.74 10.27
C ALA A 218 -11.69 4.84 11.61
N THR A 219 -13.01 5.03 11.51
CA THR A 219 -13.86 5.47 12.61
C THR A 219 -13.88 4.46 13.75
N ALA A 220 -14.04 3.16 13.44
CA ALA A 220 -14.05 2.08 14.43
C ALA A 220 -12.69 1.90 15.12
N LEU A 221 -11.60 2.30 14.46
CA LEU A 221 -10.24 2.18 14.98
C LEU A 221 -9.81 3.43 15.77
N GLY A 222 -10.49 4.57 15.56
CA GLY A 222 -10.17 5.84 16.20
C GLY A 222 -8.94 6.53 15.60
N ASP A 223 -8.60 6.21 14.35
CA ASP A 223 -7.41 6.70 13.66
C ASP A 223 -7.66 6.88 12.14
N ALA A 224 -6.60 6.85 11.31
CA ALA A 224 -6.70 6.99 9.86
C ALA A 224 -5.71 6.08 9.12
N ARG A 225 -5.99 5.77 7.85
CA ARG A 225 -5.19 4.88 6.99
C ARG A 225 -4.74 5.58 5.72
N ASP A 226 -3.49 5.33 5.34
CA ASP A 226 -3.10 5.54 3.96
C ASP A 226 -3.62 4.38 3.11
N VAL A 227 -4.19 4.72 1.96
CA VAL A 227 -4.75 3.76 1.02
C VAL A 227 -4.22 4.09 -0.36
N PHE A 228 -3.80 3.08 -1.10
CA PHE A 228 -3.35 3.22 -2.48
C PHE A 228 -4.24 2.42 -3.40
N VAL A 229 -4.86 3.07 -4.36
CA VAL A 229 -5.77 2.44 -5.30
C VAL A 229 -5.10 2.33 -6.66
N TYR A 230 -4.84 1.09 -7.06
CA TYR A 230 -4.33 0.75 -8.37
C TYR A 230 -5.50 0.52 -9.33
N THR A 231 -5.47 1.24 -10.45
CA THR A 231 -6.38 1.04 -11.58
C THR A 231 -5.61 0.47 -12.77
N PRO A 232 -6.03 -0.67 -13.34
CA PRO A 232 -5.33 -1.27 -14.48
C PRO A 232 -5.51 -0.45 -15.76
N ALA A 233 -4.68 -0.73 -16.77
CA ALA A 233 -4.77 -0.16 -18.12
C ALA A 233 -6.21 -0.10 -18.66
N ALA A 234 -6.93 -1.21 -18.52
CA ALA A 234 -8.29 -1.41 -18.98
C ALA A 234 -9.33 -0.49 -18.31
N TYR A 235 -9.07 0.01 -17.09
CA TYR A 235 -10.02 0.84 -16.35
C TYR A 235 -10.36 2.11 -17.15
N ASP A 236 -9.35 2.80 -17.67
CA ASP A 236 -9.51 4.01 -18.48
C ASP A 236 -9.50 3.73 -20.00
N GLY A 237 -9.68 2.46 -20.39
CA GLY A 237 -9.77 2.05 -21.79
C GLY A 237 -11.05 2.55 -22.46
N PRO A 238 -11.14 2.43 -23.80
CA PRO A 238 -12.28 2.94 -24.58
C PRO A 238 -13.62 2.30 -24.17
N GLU A 239 -13.59 1.06 -23.68
CA GLU A 239 -14.78 0.36 -23.19
C GLU A 239 -15.25 0.86 -21.82
N CYS A 240 -14.40 1.56 -21.06
CA CYS A 240 -14.77 2.17 -19.79
C CYS A 240 -15.52 1.21 -18.83
N PRO A 241 -15.01 -0.01 -18.57
CA PRO A 241 -15.74 -1.01 -17.79
C PRO A 241 -15.74 -0.70 -16.28
N ALA A 242 -16.81 -1.07 -15.59
CA ALA A 242 -16.73 -1.30 -14.15
C ALA A 242 -15.97 -2.61 -13.88
N LEU A 243 -14.97 -2.56 -13.00
CA LEU A 243 -14.08 -3.69 -12.75
C LEU A 243 -14.35 -4.31 -11.36
N PRO A 244 -14.08 -5.61 -11.19
CA PRO A 244 -14.00 -6.22 -9.85
C PRO A 244 -12.97 -5.49 -8.98
N VAL A 245 -13.08 -5.63 -7.65
CA VAL A 245 -12.16 -4.98 -6.70
C VAL A 245 -11.56 -6.01 -5.74
N MET A 246 -10.27 -5.86 -5.45
CA MET A 246 -9.60 -6.64 -4.41
C MET A 246 -8.92 -5.72 -3.40
N TYR A 247 -9.20 -5.95 -2.13
CA TYR A 247 -8.55 -5.26 -1.01
C TYR A 247 -7.31 -6.05 -0.59
N LEU A 248 -6.15 -5.40 -0.55
CA LEU A 248 -4.86 -5.98 -0.22
C LEU A 248 -4.33 -5.37 1.08
N HIS A 249 -4.03 -6.23 2.04
CA HIS A 249 -3.38 -5.86 3.29
C HIS A 249 -1.92 -5.45 3.08
N ASP A 250 -1.32 -4.79 4.07
CA ASP A 250 0.10 -4.40 4.07
C ASP A 250 0.50 -3.61 2.81
N GLY A 251 -0.34 -2.64 2.43
CA GLY A 251 -0.22 -1.88 1.19
C GLY A 251 1.09 -1.11 1.07
N ASN A 252 1.52 -0.45 2.15
CA ASN A 252 2.80 0.24 2.19
C ASN A 252 3.98 -0.73 2.02
N GLU A 253 3.93 -1.94 2.58
CA GLU A 253 5.02 -2.91 2.44
C GLU A 253 5.05 -3.55 1.04
N SER A 254 3.91 -4.08 0.59
CA SER A 254 3.78 -4.75 -0.72
C SER A 254 4.14 -3.84 -1.90
N LEU A 255 3.82 -2.55 -1.80
CA LEU A 255 4.15 -1.56 -2.84
C LEU A 255 5.61 -1.11 -2.78
N THR A 256 6.21 -1.00 -1.59
CA THR A 256 7.54 -0.39 -1.41
C THR A 256 8.67 -1.37 -1.13
N ARG A 257 8.40 -2.66 -1.01
CA ARG A 257 9.46 -3.68 -0.95
C ARG A 257 9.64 -4.37 -2.29
N GLU A 258 8.56 -4.67 -2.99
CA GLU A 258 8.62 -5.47 -4.22
C GLU A 258 7.64 -5.00 -5.31
N SER A 259 7.03 -3.82 -5.21
CA SER A 259 6.12 -3.24 -6.21
C SER A 259 5.05 -4.20 -6.75
N PHE A 260 4.07 -4.52 -5.92
CA PHE A 260 2.91 -5.31 -6.35
C PHE A 260 2.15 -4.66 -7.52
N ALA A 261 2.15 -3.33 -7.64
CA ALA A 261 1.56 -2.61 -8.76
C ALA A 261 2.21 -2.98 -10.11
N GLU A 262 3.54 -3.15 -10.16
CA GLU A 262 4.25 -3.57 -11.38
C GLU A 262 3.93 -5.02 -11.77
N ALA A 263 3.80 -5.90 -10.78
CA ALA A 263 3.40 -7.29 -11.00
C ALA A 263 1.96 -7.38 -11.52
N ALA A 264 1.05 -6.56 -10.98
CA ALA A 264 -0.33 -6.44 -11.47
C ALA A 264 -0.37 -5.91 -12.92
N ASP A 265 0.40 -4.86 -13.24
CA ASP A 265 0.54 -4.35 -14.61
C ASP A 265 0.95 -5.44 -15.58
N SER A 266 2.02 -6.17 -15.25
CA SER A 266 2.56 -7.24 -16.10
C SER A 266 1.56 -8.37 -16.29
N HIS A 267 0.86 -8.75 -15.22
CA HIS A 267 -0.18 -9.78 -15.26
C HIS A 267 -1.37 -9.35 -16.12
N TYR A 268 -1.91 -8.14 -15.92
CA TYR A 268 -3.08 -7.66 -16.66
C TYR A 268 -2.77 -7.33 -18.12
N ALA A 269 -1.54 -6.95 -18.45
CA ALA A 269 -1.11 -6.87 -19.85
C ALA A 269 -1.13 -8.24 -20.53
N ALA A 270 -0.69 -9.29 -19.83
CA ALA A 270 -0.70 -10.66 -20.35
C ALA A 270 -2.10 -11.31 -20.33
N ARG A 271 -2.94 -10.94 -19.36
CA ARG A 271 -4.28 -11.51 -19.13
C ARG A 271 -5.31 -10.40 -18.84
N PRO A 272 -5.73 -9.62 -19.86
CA PRO A 272 -6.63 -8.48 -19.65
C PRO A 272 -7.99 -8.81 -19.03
N ARG A 273 -8.48 -10.04 -19.19
CA ARG A 273 -9.74 -10.51 -18.58
C ARG A 273 -9.66 -10.69 -17.08
N ASP A 274 -8.44 -10.79 -16.54
CA ASP A 274 -8.22 -10.92 -15.10
C ASP A 274 -8.18 -9.55 -14.39
N ALA A 275 -8.28 -8.45 -15.14
CA ALA A 275 -8.18 -7.08 -14.63
C ALA A 275 -9.17 -6.78 -13.49
N ALA A 276 -8.64 -6.22 -12.41
CA ALA A 276 -9.39 -5.74 -11.25
C ALA A 276 -8.75 -4.44 -10.73
N VAL A 277 -9.54 -3.63 -10.02
CA VAL A 277 -9.02 -2.55 -9.18
C VAL A 277 -8.41 -3.17 -7.94
N LEU A 278 -7.22 -2.75 -7.54
CA LEU A 278 -6.56 -3.22 -6.32
C LEU A 278 -6.50 -2.07 -5.31
N VAL A 279 -6.99 -2.31 -4.09
CA VAL A 279 -7.01 -1.33 -3.00
C VAL A 279 -6.03 -1.79 -1.92
N PHE A 280 -4.85 -1.18 -1.89
CA PHE A 280 -3.80 -1.47 -0.94
C PHE A 280 -4.00 -0.67 0.34
N ILE A 281 -4.20 -1.34 1.47
CA ILE A 281 -4.44 -0.72 2.77
C ILE A 281 -3.13 -0.71 3.54
N ALA A 282 -2.57 0.48 3.78
CA ALA A 282 -1.35 0.62 4.55
C ALA A 282 -1.63 0.49 6.05
N LEU A 283 -0.64 -0.01 6.78
CA LEU A 283 -0.64 0.00 8.23
C LEU A 283 0.42 0.97 8.77
N PRO A 284 0.10 1.67 9.86
CA PRO A 284 0.97 2.72 10.39
C PRO A 284 2.27 2.18 10.99
N ASP A 285 2.18 1.06 11.70
CA ASP A 285 3.31 0.38 12.34
C ASP A 285 2.98 -1.08 12.65
N GLN A 286 3.99 -1.83 13.10
CA GLN A 286 3.87 -3.25 13.41
C GLN A 286 3.03 -3.54 14.65
N ALA A 287 3.02 -2.70 15.69
CA ALA A 287 2.19 -2.93 16.87
C ALA A 287 0.69 -2.82 16.53
N VAL A 288 0.34 -1.81 15.73
CA VAL A 288 -1.00 -1.64 15.18
C VAL A 288 -1.37 -2.78 14.26
N ARG A 289 -0.44 -3.23 13.39
CA ARG A 289 -0.62 -4.42 12.55
C ARG A 289 -1.00 -5.66 13.35
N LEU A 290 -0.23 -5.96 14.40
CA LEU A 290 -0.47 -7.12 15.26
C LEU A 290 -1.84 -7.04 15.94
N ALA A 291 -2.24 -5.87 16.44
CA ALA A 291 -3.56 -5.69 17.04
C ALA A 291 -4.69 -5.88 16.01
N GLN A 292 -4.58 -5.24 14.84
CA GLN A 292 -5.69 -5.15 13.89
C GLN A 292 -5.83 -6.36 12.96
N TYR A 293 -4.77 -7.16 12.78
CA TYR A 293 -4.82 -8.39 11.97
C TYR A 293 -5.06 -9.65 12.80
N THR A 294 -5.36 -9.47 14.09
CA THR A 294 -5.66 -10.57 15.00
C THR A 294 -7.02 -10.39 15.65
N PHE A 295 -7.57 -11.50 16.11
CA PHE A 295 -8.90 -11.59 16.71
C PHE A 295 -8.85 -12.51 17.93
N PRO A 296 -9.81 -12.39 18.88
CA PRO A 296 -9.82 -13.20 20.09
C PRO A 296 -9.78 -14.71 19.84
N PRO A 297 -9.12 -15.49 20.71
CA PRO A 297 -8.39 -15.03 21.90
C PRO A 297 -7.04 -14.38 21.53
N ALA A 298 -6.52 -13.53 22.42
CA ALA A 298 -5.16 -13.00 22.27
C ALA A 298 -4.11 -14.14 22.34
N ARG A 299 -3.02 -14.01 21.57
CA ARG A 299 -1.93 -15.00 21.56
C ARG A 299 -1.30 -15.21 22.93
N ALA A 300 -1.00 -14.12 23.65
CA ALA A 300 -0.44 -14.15 25.00
C ALA A 300 -0.82 -12.86 25.77
N PRO A 301 -0.68 -12.81 27.11
CA PRO A 301 -1.08 -11.66 27.91
C PRO A 301 -0.36 -10.34 27.59
N ASP A 302 0.85 -10.41 27.07
CA ASP A 302 1.71 -9.29 26.69
C ASP A 302 1.57 -8.86 25.22
N TRP A 303 0.74 -9.57 24.44
CA TRP A 303 0.43 -9.20 23.06
C TRP A 303 -0.55 -8.03 22.98
N PRO A 304 -0.50 -7.23 21.89
CA PRO A 304 -1.50 -6.22 21.63
C PRO A 304 -2.92 -6.80 21.68
N THR A 305 -3.86 -6.04 22.26
CA THR A 305 -5.26 -6.46 22.30
C THR A 305 -5.79 -6.63 20.87
N PRO A 306 -6.38 -7.78 20.52
CA PRO A 306 -6.94 -8.01 19.20
C PRO A 306 -8.06 -7.01 18.84
N ARG A 307 -8.02 -6.48 17.61
CA ARG A 307 -8.91 -5.45 17.06
C ARG A 307 -9.44 -5.81 15.65
N GLY A 308 -9.36 -7.09 15.27
CA GLY A 308 -9.77 -7.57 13.94
C GLY A 308 -11.18 -7.15 13.52
N ASP A 309 -12.16 -7.24 14.41
CA ASP A 309 -13.55 -6.82 14.13
C ASP A 309 -13.66 -5.32 13.80
N ASP A 310 -12.92 -4.47 14.52
CA ASP A 310 -12.91 -3.03 14.28
C ASP A 310 -12.19 -2.69 12.97
N TYR A 311 -11.15 -3.46 12.62
CA TYR A 311 -10.49 -3.34 11.33
C TYR A 311 -11.41 -3.73 10.17
N LEU A 312 -12.20 -4.79 10.33
CA LEU A 312 -13.25 -5.17 9.37
C LEU A 312 -14.36 -4.13 9.27
N ALA A 313 -14.76 -3.52 10.38
CA ALA A 313 -15.71 -2.42 10.39
C ALA A 313 -15.19 -1.20 9.64
N PHE A 314 -13.91 -0.83 9.81
CA PHE A 314 -13.26 0.21 8.99
C PHE A 314 -13.36 -0.11 7.49
N ILE A 315 -13.01 -1.33 7.08
CA ILE A 315 -13.06 -1.71 5.66
C ILE A 315 -14.49 -1.54 5.13
N ARG A 316 -15.48 -2.12 5.83
CA ARG A 316 -16.88 -2.13 5.39
C ARG A 316 -17.54 -0.75 5.42
N ASP A 317 -17.37 -0.01 6.51
CA ASP A 317 -18.19 1.18 6.80
C ASP A 317 -17.52 2.48 6.36
N ASP A 318 -16.19 2.54 6.36
CA ASP A 318 -15.44 3.74 5.98
C ASP A 318 -14.81 3.63 4.59
N LEU A 319 -14.12 2.52 4.29
CA LEU A 319 -13.28 2.42 3.09
C LEU A 319 -14.06 2.01 1.84
N MET A 320 -14.81 0.91 1.87
CA MET A 320 -15.54 0.39 0.73
C MET A 320 -16.50 1.43 0.12
N PRO A 321 -17.32 2.18 0.90
CA PRO A 321 -18.22 3.17 0.34
C PRO A 321 -17.49 4.31 -0.37
N ARG A 322 -16.30 4.72 0.13
CA ARG A 322 -15.48 5.73 -0.53
C ARG A 322 -14.91 5.21 -1.85
N VAL A 323 -14.42 3.96 -1.86
CA VAL A 323 -13.92 3.33 -3.09
C VAL A 323 -15.03 3.22 -4.15
N GLU A 324 -16.22 2.77 -3.75
CA GLU A 324 -17.39 2.65 -4.65
C GLU A 324 -17.87 4.01 -5.18
N ALA A 325 -17.75 5.08 -4.40
CA ALA A 325 -18.09 6.43 -4.85
C ALA A 325 -17.06 7.02 -5.82
N ALA A 326 -15.77 6.74 -5.62
CA ALA A 326 -14.68 7.33 -6.37
C ALA A 326 -14.30 6.55 -7.64
N TRP A 327 -14.43 5.22 -7.63
CA TRP A 327 -14.06 4.35 -8.76
C TRP A 327 -15.22 3.49 -9.25
N ARG A 328 -15.21 3.18 -10.56
CA ARG A 328 -16.12 2.23 -11.21
C ARG A 328 -15.74 0.81 -10.84
N VAL A 329 -16.08 0.43 -9.63
CA VAL A 329 -15.96 -0.94 -9.17
C VAL A 329 -17.31 -1.65 -9.25
N LYS A 330 -17.29 -2.94 -9.54
CA LYS A 330 -18.44 -3.81 -9.35
C LYS A 330 -18.61 -4.11 -7.88
N THR A 331 -19.85 -4.34 -7.46
CA THR A 331 -20.20 -4.65 -6.08
C THR A 331 -20.76 -6.06 -5.94
N GLY A 332 -20.81 -6.55 -4.71
CA GLY A 332 -21.29 -7.88 -4.36
C GLY A 332 -20.17 -8.92 -4.27
N PRO A 333 -20.41 -10.03 -3.55
CA PRO A 333 -19.35 -10.93 -3.10
C PRO A 333 -18.57 -11.60 -4.24
N GLN A 334 -19.21 -11.86 -5.38
CA GLN A 334 -18.52 -12.47 -6.52
C GLN A 334 -17.53 -11.53 -7.22
N GLU A 335 -17.62 -10.22 -6.97
CA GLU A 335 -16.81 -9.19 -7.60
C GLU A 335 -15.85 -8.51 -6.61
N THR A 336 -15.90 -8.91 -5.33
CA THR A 336 -15.10 -8.35 -4.23
C THR A 336 -14.22 -9.42 -3.60
N GLY A 337 -12.91 -9.20 -3.66
CA GLY A 337 -11.89 -10.05 -3.04
C GLY A 337 -11.17 -9.36 -1.89
N ILE A 338 -10.61 -10.15 -0.97
CA ILE A 338 -9.66 -9.67 0.04
C ILE A 338 -8.45 -10.61 0.09
N ALA A 339 -7.26 -10.05 0.19
CA ALA A 339 -6.05 -10.86 0.24
C ALA A 339 -4.91 -10.19 1.02
N GLY A 340 -3.96 -11.02 1.46
CA GLY A 340 -2.75 -10.58 2.13
C GLY A 340 -1.73 -11.68 2.31
N ALA A 341 -0.56 -11.29 2.81
CA ALA A 341 0.52 -12.20 3.15
C ALA A 341 0.72 -12.31 4.67
N SER A 342 1.19 -13.46 5.17
CA SER A 342 1.48 -13.64 6.60
C SER A 342 0.26 -13.34 7.49
N LEU A 343 0.37 -12.43 8.47
CA LEU A 343 -0.79 -11.96 9.25
C LEU A 343 -1.88 -11.32 8.37
N GLY A 344 -1.54 -10.68 7.26
CA GLY A 344 -2.52 -10.20 6.29
C GLY A 344 -3.31 -11.37 5.66
N GLY A 345 -2.65 -12.51 5.42
CA GLY A 345 -3.31 -13.74 4.97
C GLY A 345 -4.29 -14.29 6.01
N LEU A 346 -3.88 -14.31 7.29
CA LEU A 346 -4.76 -14.65 8.41
C LEU A 346 -5.99 -13.72 8.47
N MET A 347 -5.77 -12.41 8.38
CA MET A 347 -6.83 -11.40 8.44
C MET A 347 -7.80 -11.53 7.25
N SER A 348 -7.29 -11.84 6.05
CA SER A 348 -8.12 -12.11 4.87
C SER A 348 -9.00 -13.35 5.03
N VAL A 349 -8.46 -14.43 5.60
CA VAL A 349 -9.23 -15.64 5.90
C VAL A 349 -10.33 -15.35 6.92
N TYR A 350 -9.98 -14.63 7.99
CA TYR A 350 -10.95 -14.21 8.99
C TYR A 350 -12.04 -13.33 8.38
N ALA A 351 -11.68 -12.35 7.55
CA ALA A 351 -12.64 -11.48 6.85
C ALA A 351 -13.65 -12.28 6.00
N GLY A 352 -13.18 -13.27 5.23
CA GLY A 352 -14.06 -14.11 4.42
C GLY A 352 -15.06 -14.94 5.23
N PHE A 353 -14.66 -15.41 6.41
CA PHE A 353 -15.58 -16.13 7.29
C PHE A 353 -16.55 -15.21 8.05
N GLN A 354 -16.13 -13.98 8.38
CA GLN A 354 -16.96 -13.01 9.11
C GLN A 354 -17.94 -12.25 8.21
N MET A 355 -17.56 -11.97 6.97
CA MET A 355 -18.36 -11.19 6.02
C MET A 355 -18.46 -11.87 4.65
N PRO A 356 -18.96 -13.12 4.56
CA PRO A 356 -19.07 -13.86 3.31
C PRO A 356 -20.08 -13.25 2.32
N GLU A 357 -21.01 -12.42 2.81
CA GLU A 357 -21.90 -11.61 1.98
C GLU A 357 -21.18 -10.45 1.28
N THR A 358 -20.00 -10.07 1.80
CA THR A 358 -19.17 -8.99 1.28
C THR A 358 -18.01 -9.53 0.44
N PHE A 359 -17.29 -10.54 0.94
CA PHE A 359 -16.10 -11.11 0.30
C PHE A 359 -16.38 -12.53 -0.19
N GLY A 360 -16.57 -12.71 -1.50
CA GLY A 360 -16.73 -14.03 -2.11
C GLY A 360 -15.42 -14.67 -2.58
N PHE A 361 -14.30 -13.95 -2.45
CA PHE A 361 -12.96 -14.47 -2.72
C PHE A 361 -11.97 -14.04 -1.63
N VAL A 362 -11.18 -15.00 -1.16
CA VAL A 362 -10.09 -14.80 -0.20
C VAL A 362 -8.79 -15.32 -0.80
N GLY A 363 -7.75 -14.51 -0.78
CA GLY A 363 -6.38 -14.92 -1.06
C GLY A 363 -5.51 -14.88 0.20
N THR A 364 -4.81 -15.96 0.52
CA THR A 364 -3.83 -15.98 1.60
C THR A 364 -2.50 -16.47 1.08
N GLN A 365 -1.47 -15.62 1.20
CA GLN A 365 -0.10 -15.97 0.83
C GLN A 365 0.72 -16.23 2.09
N SER A 366 1.21 -17.45 2.26
CA SER A 366 1.95 -17.85 3.46
C SER A 366 1.23 -17.44 4.76
N GLY A 367 -0.07 -17.70 4.84
CA GLY A 367 -0.90 -17.17 5.92
C GLY A 367 -0.46 -17.70 7.28
N THR A 368 -0.47 -16.85 8.31
CA THR A 368 -0.18 -17.21 9.71
C THR A 368 -1.34 -18.01 10.31
N LEU A 369 -1.64 -19.19 9.76
CA LEU A 369 -2.84 -19.97 10.08
C LEU A 369 -2.69 -20.85 11.32
N PHE A 370 -1.52 -20.80 11.96
CA PHE A 370 -1.31 -21.35 13.30
C PHE A 370 -1.98 -20.52 14.42
N TRP A 371 -2.38 -19.27 14.14
CA TRP A 371 -2.98 -18.37 15.13
C TRP A 371 -4.14 -19.04 15.90
N PRO A 372 -4.21 -18.88 17.24
CA PRO A 372 -3.43 -17.96 18.10
C PRO A 372 -2.12 -18.53 18.68
N HIS A 373 -1.69 -19.74 18.29
CA HIS A 373 -0.58 -20.45 18.94
C HIS A 373 0.56 -20.78 17.98
N ASP A 374 1.81 -20.71 18.42
CA ASP A 374 3.03 -20.90 17.60
C ASP A 374 3.41 -22.37 17.33
N GLY A 375 2.41 -23.23 17.10
CA GLY A 375 2.66 -24.61 16.64
C GLY A 375 3.28 -25.56 17.66
N GLU A 376 3.52 -25.12 18.90
CA GLU A 376 4.02 -25.95 20.02
C GLU A 376 2.92 -26.72 20.78
N VAL A 377 1.64 -26.49 20.46
CA VAL A 377 0.51 -27.06 21.24
C VAL A 377 -0.23 -28.16 20.48
N ASP A 378 -0.06 -29.39 20.94
CA ASP A 378 -0.94 -30.52 20.69
C ASP A 378 -2.25 -30.35 21.50
N ARG A 379 -3.20 -29.54 21.01
CA ARG A 379 -4.59 -29.49 21.50
C ARG A 379 -5.57 -29.02 20.41
N ASP A 380 -6.79 -29.55 20.51
CA ASP A 380 -7.98 -29.34 19.67
C ASP A 380 -8.49 -27.87 19.55
N ASP A 381 -7.66 -26.86 19.86
CA ASP A 381 -7.98 -25.42 19.93
C ASP A 381 -6.94 -24.48 19.28
N GLY A 382 -5.77 -24.97 18.86
CA GLY A 382 -4.83 -24.23 18.00
C GLY A 382 -5.29 -24.19 16.54
N ASN A 383 -4.93 -23.14 15.78
CA ASN A 383 -5.35 -22.91 14.39
C ASN A 383 -6.84 -22.54 14.23
N ALA A 384 -7.26 -21.42 14.85
CA ALA A 384 -8.65 -20.98 14.88
C ALA A 384 -9.31 -20.97 13.48
N MET A 385 -8.56 -20.59 12.43
CA MET A 385 -9.09 -20.57 11.06
C MET A 385 -9.17 -21.94 10.39
N VAL A 386 -8.26 -22.87 10.73
CA VAL A 386 -8.37 -24.28 10.31
C VAL A 386 -9.60 -24.92 10.93
N VAL A 387 -9.80 -24.70 12.23
CA VAL A 387 -11.01 -25.17 12.94
C VAL A 387 -12.26 -24.56 12.30
N ARG A 388 -12.27 -23.23 12.05
CA ARG A 388 -13.41 -22.54 11.43
C ARG A 388 -13.74 -23.08 10.02
N ALA A 389 -12.73 -23.35 9.20
CA ALA A 389 -12.91 -23.96 7.87
C ALA A 389 -13.55 -25.34 7.95
N GLY A 390 -13.24 -26.09 9.01
CA GLY A 390 -13.81 -27.40 9.27
C GLY A 390 -15.20 -27.38 9.94
N GLN A 391 -15.92 -26.25 10.01
CA GLN A 391 -17.22 -26.13 10.70
C GLN A 391 -18.37 -25.74 9.76
N GLU A 392 -19.60 -26.11 10.16
CA GLU A 392 -20.85 -25.60 9.54
C GLU A 392 -21.29 -24.26 10.17
N PRO A 393 -22.04 -23.42 9.42
CA PRO A 393 -22.37 -23.58 8.02
C PRO A 393 -21.17 -23.27 7.11
N VAL A 394 -21.06 -24.00 6.00
CA VAL A 394 -20.18 -23.64 4.89
C VAL A 394 -20.64 -22.32 4.28
N VAL A 395 -19.71 -21.38 4.13
CA VAL A 395 -19.98 -20.06 3.55
C VAL A 395 -19.62 -20.03 2.05
N PRO A 396 -20.28 -19.22 1.20
CA PRO A 396 -20.06 -19.20 -0.24
C PRO A 396 -18.81 -18.43 -0.66
N VAL A 397 -17.65 -18.79 -0.10
CA VAL A 397 -16.36 -18.15 -0.33
C VAL A 397 -15.42 -19.07 -1.09
N ARG A 398 -14.72 -18.53 -2.09
CA ARG A 398 -13.63 -19.22 -2.79
C ARG A 398 -12.29 -18.83 -2.18
N PHE A 399 -11.41 -19.80 -2.03
CA PHE A 399 -10.09 -19.58 -1.42
C PHE A 399 -8.98 -19.82 -2.43
N TYR A 400 -8.01 -18.91 -2.46
CA TYR A 400 -6.67 -19.13 -2.96
C TYR A 400 -5.73 -19.20 -1.74
N VAL A 401 -4.99 -20.30 -1.62
CA VAL A 401 -4.04 -20.53 -0.52
C VAL A 401 -2.69 -20.83 -1.14
N ASP A 402 -1.67 -20.03 -0.83
CA ASP A 402 -0.30 -20.37 -1.18
C ASP A 402 0.64 -20.38 0.01
N HIS A 403 1.74 -21.10 -0.15
CA HIS A 403 2.88 -21.11 0.78
C HIS A 403 4.14 -21.53 0.02
N GLY A 404 5.28 -21.35 0.65
CA GLY A 404 6.60 -21.73 0.17
C GLY A 404 7.05 -23.05 0.76
N SER A 405 8.12 -23.61 0.19
CA SER A 405 8.84 -24.76 0.74
C SER A 405 10.34 -24.53 0.51
N PRO A 406 10.97 -23.70 1.37
CA PRO A 406 12.34 -23.19 1.18
C PRO A 406 13.38 -24.32 1.27
N VAL A 407 13.11 -25.31 2.12
CA VAL A 407 13.81 -26.60 2.16
C VAL A 407 12.87 -27.74 1.77
N ALA A 408 13.41 -28.92 1.49
CA ALA A 408 12.61 -30.10 1.20
C ALA A 408 11.78 -30.50 2.43
N GLY A 409 10.45 -30.39 2.32
CA GLY A 409 9.51 -30.67 3.41
C GLY A 409 8.70 -29.43 3.79
N CYS A 410 7.78 -29.58 4.76
CA CYS A 410 7.13 -28.43 5.37
C CYS A 410 7.90 -28.01 6.62
N THR A 411 8.26 -26.74 6.68
CA THR A 411 8.80 -26.08 7.87
C THR A 411 7.69 -25.38 8.64
N ARG A 412 7.85 -25.27 9.96
CA ARG A 412 7.02 -24.41 10.82
C ARG A 412 7.50 -22.96 10.79
N ASP A 413 6.66 -22.03 11.24
CA ASP A 413 7.10 -20.65 11.48
C ASP A 413 8.14 -20.62 12.62
N GLY A 414 9.20 -19.82 12.46
CA GLY A 414 10.32 -19.74 13.39
C GLY A 414 11.42 -20.82 13.24
N GLU A 415 11.23 -21.84 12.40
CA GLU A 415 12.35 -22.66 11.92
C GLU A 415 13.18 -21.83 10.93
N GLU A 416 14.52 -21.95 10.95
CA GLU A 416 15.39 -21.15 10.07
C GLU A 416 14.97 -21.31 8.60
N GLY A 417 14.51 -20.21 8.02
CA GLY A 417 14.02 -20.14 6.65
C GLY A 417 12.58 -20.60 6.44
N GLY A 418 11.75 -20.89 7.45
CA GLY A 418 10.42 -21.49 7.25
C GLY A 418 9.30 -20.55 6.74
N ASP A 419 8.33 -21.10 6.00
CA ASP A 419 7.18 -20.36 5.40
C ASP A 419 5.79 -20.90 5.83
N ASP A 420 5.68 -21.41 7.06
CA ASP A 420 4.46 -21.97 7.67
C ASP A 420 3.63 -22.92 6.78
N CYS A 421 4.32 -23.84 6.12
CA CYS A 421 3.72 -24.79 5.18
C CYS A 421 2.69 -25.69 5.85
N GLN A 422 2.92 -26.09 7.10
CA GLN A 422 2.08 -27.07 7.80
C GLN A 422 0.66 -26.55 8.04
N SER A 423 0.52 -25.35 8.61
CA SER A 423 -0.80 -24.80 8.95
C SER A 423 -1.63 -24.49 7.68
N ASN A 424 -0.96 -24.02 6.61
CA ASN A 424 -1.58 -23.75 5.32
C ASN A 424 -2.09 -25.04 4.65
N LEU A 425 -1.35 -26.15 4.72
CA LEU A 425 -1.83 -27.44 4.23
C LEU A 425 -3.02 -27.97 5.05
N GLN A 426 -2.98 -27.85 6.37
CA GLN A 426 -4.11 -28.23 7.24
C GLN A 426 -5.36 -27.42 6.91
N PHE A 427 -5.21 -26.12 6.65
CA PHE A 427 -6.30 -25.26 6.23
C PHE A 427 -6.89 -25.70 4.88
N VAL A 428 -6.05 -25.98 3.89
CA VAL A 428 -6.48 -26.50 2.58
C VAL A 428 -7.24 -27.83 2.73
N GLU A 429 -6.76 -28.73 3.58
CA GLU A 429 -7.44 -29.99 3.88
C GLU A 429 -8.81 -29.76 4.52
N ALA A 430 -8.89 -28.91 5.54
CA ALA A 430 -10.15 -28.57 6.21
C ALA A 430 -11.18 -27.97 5.25
N LEU A 431 -10.76 -27.04 4.40
CA LEU A 431 -11.61 -26.44 3.38
C LEU A 431 -12.10 -27.47 2.36
N ARG A 432 -11.20 -28.31 1.81
CA ARG A 432 -11.58 -29.37 0.86
C ARG A 432 -12.53 -30.38 1.49
N GLY A 433 -12.29 -30.75 2.74
CA GLY A 433 -13.15 -31.66 3.51
C GLY A 433 -14.59 -31.16 3.69
N ARG A 434 -14.81 -29.84 3.59
CA ARG A 434 -16.13 -29.21 3.64
C ARG A 434 -16.68 -28.76 2.28
N GLY A 435 -15.99 -29.08 1.19
CA GLY A 435 -16.47 -28.80 -0.17
C GLY A 435 -16.31 -27.35 -0.62
N TYR A 436 -15.45 -26.56 0.04
CA TYR A 436 -15.08 -25.24 -0.46
C TYR A 436 -14.35 -25.34 -1.81
N SER A 437 -14.50 -24.31 -2.64
CA SER A 437 -13.68 -24.13 -3.84
C SER A 437 -12.31 -23.59 -3.43
N VAL A 438 -11.26 -24.40 -3.53
CA VAL A 438 -9.90 -24.07 -3.09
C VAL A 438 -8.90 -24.25 -4.22
N ALA A 439 -8.23 -23.16 -4.59
CA ALA A 439 -7.01 -23.16 -5.37
C ALA A 439 -5.82 -23.16 -4.40
N HIS A 440 -4.88 -24.08 -4.57
CA HIS A 440 -3.71 -24.22 -3.68
C HIS A 440 -2.42 -24.20 -4.50
N TRP A 441 -1.41 -23.49 -4.01
CA TRP A 441 -0.08 -23.46 -4.60
C TRP A 441 1.01 -23.67 -3.54
N ASN A 442 1.97 -24.52 -3.85
CA ASN A 442 3.24 -24.56 -3.15
C ASN A 442 4.33 -24.03 -4.10
N GLU A 443 5.11 -23.03 -3.68
CA GLU A 443 6.27 -22.53 -4.42
C GLU A 443 7.56 -23.13 -3.84
N PRO A 444 8.17 -24.13 -4.51
CA PRO A 444 9.41 -24.73 -4.03
C PRO A 444 10.55 -23.71 -4.00
N GLY A 445 11.32 -23.70 -2.92
CA GLY A 445 12.43 -22.78 -2.70
C GLY A 445 12.01 -21.35 -2.32
N ALA A 446 10.71 -21.09 -2.10
CA ALA A 446 10.25 -19.80 -1.60
C ALA A 446 10.35 -19.69 -0.08
N GLU A 447 10.89 -18.56 0.36
CA GLU A 447 10.96 -18.13 1.77
C GLU A 447 9.79 -17.19 2.11
N HIS A 448 9.65 -16.86 3.39
CA HIS A 448 8.65 -15.94 3.94
C HIS A 448 9.01 -14.46 3.65
N ASP A 449 9.09 -14.10 2.36
CA ASP A 449 9.59 -12.81 1.89
C ASP A 449 8.72 -12.19 0.78
N TRP A 450 8.68 -10.85 0.75
CA TRP A 450 7.94 -10.05 -0.21
C TRP A 450 8.25 -10.40 -1.67
N PHE A 451 9.50 -10.80 -1.96
CA PHE A 451 9.93 -11.18 -3.31
C PHE A 451 9.15 -12.39 -3.81
N PHE A 452 8.97 -13.39 -2.96
CA PHE A 452 8.24 -14.61 -3.30
C PHE A 452 6.72 -14.38 -3.32
N TRP A 453 6.18 -13.51 -2.46
CA TRP A 453 4.77 -13.13 -2.54
C TRP A 453 4.45 -12.37 -3.83
N LYS A 454 5.31 -11.42 -4.26
CA LYS A 454 5.19 -10.73 -5.56
C LYS A 454 5.17 -11.73 -6.72
N ARG A 455 6.08 -12.72 -6.71
CA ARG A 455 6.16 -13.76 -7.75
C ARG A 455 4.89 -14.60 -7.86
N ARG A 456 4.20 -14.84 -6.74
CA ARG A 456 2.95 -15.60 -6.67
C ARG A 456 1.70 -14.75 -6.91
N LEU A 457 1.78 -13.42 -6.84
CA LEU A 457 0.66 -12.51 -7.08
C LEU A 457 -0.11 -12.80 -8.38
N PRO A 458 0.53 -13.09 -9.54
CA PRO A 458 -0.21 -13.44 -10.76
C PRO A 458 -1.16 -14.65 -10.63
N LYS A 459 -0.81 -15.65 -9.81
CA LYS A 459 -1.66 -16.83 -9.54
C LYS A 459 -2.87 -16.44 -8.70
N LEU A 460 -2.66 -15.59 -7.70
CA LEU A 460 -3.71 -15.02 -6.86
C LEU A 460 -4.69 -14.18 -7.69
N LEU A 461 -4.18 -13.25 -8.51
CA LEU A 461 -5.01 -12.39 -9.37
C LEU A 461 -5.80 -13.21 -10.40
N CYS A 462 -5.18 -14.22 -11.01
CA CYS A 462 -5.88 -15.13 -11.91
C CYS A 462 -7.00 -15.89 -11.18
N SER A 463 -6.74 -16.43 -9.98
CA SER A 463 -7.72 -17.22 -9.19
C SER A 463 -8.90 -16.38 -8.72
N PHE A 464 -8.69 -15.07 -8.53
CA PHE A 464 -9.79 -14.17 -8.23
C PHE A 464 -10.84 -14.15 -9.34
N ARG A 465 -10.39 -14.18 -10.60
CA ARG A 465 -11.26 -14.10 -11.77
C ARG A 465 -11.66 -15.45 -12.36
N ASN A 466 -10.92 -16.51 -12.02
CA ASN A 466 -11.12 -17.84 -12.59
C ASN A 466 -11.30 -18.87 -11.47
N ALA A 467 -12.43 -19.57 -11.50
CA ALA A 467 -12.72 -20.64 -10.53
C ALA A 467 -12.00 -21.96 -10.85
N ASP A 468 -11.53 -22.14 -12.10
CA ASP A 468 -10.75 -23.31 -12.52
C ASP A 468 -9.24 -23.06 -12.25
N PRO A 469 -8.63 -23.77 -11.28
CA PRO A 469 -7.22 -23.58 -10.94
C PRO A 469 -6.27 -23.86 -12.10
N ALA A 470 -6.63 -24.76 -13.03
CA ALA A 470 -5.78 -25.13 -14.15
C ALA A 470 -5.50 -23.94 -15.09
N VAL A 471 -6.45 -23.02 -15.22
CA VAL A 471 -6.31 -21.77 -16.00
C VAL A 471 -5.20 -20.86 -15.45
N CYS A 472 -4.92 -20.98 -14.14
CA CYS A 472 -3.94 -20.19 -13.40
C CYS A 472 -2.62 -20.95 -13.17
N GLY A 473 -2.49 -22.15 -13.73
CA GLY A 473 -1.32 -23.01 -13.56
C GLY A 473 -1.13 -23.47 -12.12
N LEU A 474 -2.24 -23.87 -11.48
CA LEU A 474 -2.32 -24.36 -10.11
C LEU A 474 -2.67 -25.85 -10.06
#